data_AF-J9D4U4-F1
#
_entry.id   AF-J9D4U4-F1
#
_cell.length_a   1.000
_cell.length_b   1.000
_cell.length_c   1.000
_cell.angle_alpha   90.00
_cell.angle_beta   90.00
_cell.angle_gamma   90.00
#
_symmetry.space_group_name_H-M   'P 1'
#
loop_
_entity.id
_entity.type
_entity.pdbx_description
1 polymer ?
#
loop_
_entity_poly.entity_id
_entity_poly.type
_entity_poly.pdbx_seq_one_letter_code
_entity_poly.pdbx_strand_id
1 'polypeptide(L)'
;MIKKIWAWLPVVVLVLLTGCRTAKQEEPSKGSAPGLSVKAVDNYKKKIVANWQRQACVTGKMQFVLQAKGKETKVGGQLRMKYGEVIQLSMAVLGFEVGRLEFTPQGVLIIDRVNKQYVRAAYTDLSFLRQARIDFNALQALFWNQLFYPGQRDVAAVLSRFRYEDAGNYAVLSLSDTPKLNYRFTTQTEEGLINRVEVSGKTGGKESLEWSYDRFVQLDGRFFPSVMQCRVKGLSQPVGFSLELSRLDNNGKWSTQTTVSSRYRERNAEELLQRLLSR
;
A
#
# COMPACT_ATOMS: atom_id res chain seq x y z
N MET A 1 65.53 -48.36 -13.31
CA MET A 1 65.34 -47.76 -14.64
C MET A 1 65.48 -46.25 -14.45
N ILE A 2 66.58 -45.53 -14.73
CA ILE A 2 67.68 -45.66 -15.71
C ILE A 2 67.25 -45.41 -17.17
N LYS A 3 67.60 -44.18 -17.63
CA LYS A 3 67.73 -43.58 -19.00
C LYS A 3 66.68 -42.47 -19.30
N LYS A 4 67.09 -41.20 -19.52
CA LYS A 4 67.89 -40.59 -20.63
C LYS A 4 67.11 -40.64 -21.96
N ILE A 5 66.67 -39.53 -22.59
CA ILE A 5 67.34 -38.66 -23.61
C ILE A 5 66.23 -37.74 -24.19
N TRP A 6 66.38 -36.50 -24.70
CA TRP A 6 67.37 -35.39 -24.63
C TRP A 6 66.65 -34.07 -25.05
N ALA A 7 66.96 -32.92 -24.44
CA ALA A 7 67.79 -31.82 -24.97
C ALA A 7 67.45 -31.26 -26.38
N TRP A 8 67.09 -29.97 -26.44
CA TRP A 8 67.54 -28.99 -27.45
C TRP A 8 67.78 -27.63 -26.76
N LEU A 9 68.72 -26.84 -27.29
CA LEU A 9 69.41 -25.72 -26.61
C LEU A 9 68.86 -24.31 -27.00
N PRO A 10 69.32 -23.21 -26.35
CA PRO A 10 68.66 -21.90 -26.36
C PRO A 10 69.23 -20.87 -27.36
N VAL A 11 68.42 -19.86 -27.69
CA VAL A 11 68.76 -18.59 -28.37
C VAL A 11 67.79 -17.52 -27.79
N VAL A 12 68.14 -16.60 -26.88
CA VAL A 12 69.03 -15.40 -26.95
C VAL A 12 68.24 -14.08 -27.22
N VAL A 13 68.61 -13.00 -26.50
CA VAL A 13 68.17 -11.58 -26.62
C VAL A 13 66.72 -11.29 -26.16
N LEU A 14 66.47 -10.73 -24.96
CA LEU A 14 66.76 -9.37 -24.44
C LEU A 14 65.70 -8.31 -24.81
N VAL A 15 64.67 -8.17 -23.96
CA VAL A 15 63.96 -6.91 -23.71
C VAL A 15 63.81 -6.75 -22.19
N LEU A 16 64.49 -5.75 -21.63
CA LEU A 16 64.25 -5.25 -20.28
C LEU A 16 63.08 -4.24 -20.30
N LEU A 17 62.56 -3.94 -19.11
CA LEU A 17 61.57 -2.89 -18.80
C LEU A 17 60.10 -3.25 -19.10
N THR A 18 59.33 -3.56 -18.06
CA THR A 18 58.17 -2.73 -17.65
C THR A 18 57.55 -3.23 -16.33
N GLY A 19 57.29 -2.29 -15.40
CA GLY A 19 56.18 -2.36 -14.43
C GLY A 19 56.31 -3.32 -13.24
N CYS A 20 56.85 -2.83 -12.12
CA CYS A 20 56.42 -3.30 -10.81
C CYS A 20 54.91 -3.00 -10.64
N ARG A 21 54.07 -4.03 -10.58
CA ARG A 21 52.65 -3.88 -10.26
C ARG A 21 52.38 -4.49 -8.90
N THR A 22 52.25 -3.63 -7.88
CA THR A 22 51.91 -4.03 -6.52
C THR A 22 50.61 -4.85 -6.51
N ALA A 23 50.69 -6.10 -6.07
CA ALA A 23 49.51 -6.91 -5.80
C ALA A 23 48.79 -6.30 -4.60
N LYS A 24 47.67 -5.60 -4.85
CA LYS A 24 46.80 -5.10 -3.79
C LYS A 24 45.91 -6.25 -3.36
N GLN A 25 46.06 -6.67 -2.11
CA GLN A 25 45.28 -7.75 -1.52
C GLN A 25 43.83 -7.27 -1.35
N GLU A 26 42.88 -7.93 -2.04
CA GLU A 26 41.47 -7.56 -1.98
C GLU A 26 40.80 -8.14 -0.72
N GLU A 27 40.16 -7.26 0.05
CA GLU A 27 39.19 -7.66 1.09
C GLU A 27 37.92 -8.24 0.44
N PRO A 28 37.17 -9.13 1.13
CA PRO A 28 36.12 -9.93 0.50
C PRO A 28 35.00 -9.07 -0.11
N SER A 29 34.84 -9.22 -1.43
CA SER A 29 33.85 -8.51 -2.21
C SER A 29 32.43 -8.94 -1.84
N LYS A 30 31.69 -8.03 -1.19
CA LYS A 30 30.23 -8.11 -1.14
C LYS A 30 29.68 -7.84 -2.53
N GLY A 31 29.47 -8.91 -3.30
CA GLY A 31 28.78 -8.85 -4.58
C GLY A 31 27.41 -8.18 -4.42
N SER A 32 27.26 -7.02 -5.04
CA SER A 32 25.97 -6.35 -5.27
C SER A 32 25.95 -5.96 -6.74
N ALA A 33 24.85 -6.25 -7.43
CA ALA A 33 24.66 -5.82 -8.81
C ALA A 33 24.82 -4.29 -8.93
N PRO A 34 25.21 -3.75 -10.10
CA PRO A 34 25.30 -2.30 -10.29
C PRO A 34 23.91 -1.67 -10.10
N GLY A 35 23.68 -1.09 -8.92
CA GLY A 35 22.39 -0.52 -8.55
C GLY A 35 22.00 0.66 -9.45
N LEU A 36 20.69 0.88 -9.60
CA LEU A 36 20.16 2.00 -10.37
C LEU A 36 20.75 3.33 -9.90
N SER A 37 21.13 4.19 -10.84
CA SER A 37 21.56 5.55 -10.52
C SER A 37 20.47 6.33 -9.77
N VAL A 38 20.86 7.29 -8.92
CA VAL A 38 19.92 8.13 -8.16
C VAL A 38 18.87 8.78 -9.07
N LYS A 39 19.28 9.28 -10.24
CA LYS A 39 18.36 9.86 -11.25
C LYS A 39 17.34 8.85 -11.77
N ALA A 40 17.73 7.59 -11.98
CA ALA A 40 16.81 6.54 -12.41
C ALA A 40 15.79 6.18 -11.31
N VAL A 41 16.23 6.09 -10.05
CA VAL A 41 15.35 5.88 -8.90
C VAL A 41 14.36 7.03 -8.73
N ASP A 42 14.79 8.28 -8.87
CA ASP A 42 13.90 9.45 -8.76
C ASP A 42 12.88 9.49 -9.92
N ASN A 43 13.29 9.14 -11.13
CA ASN A 43 12.38 9.02 -12.27
C ASN A 43 11.37 7.87 -12.08
N TYR A 44 11.79 6.74 -11.48
CA TYR A 44 10.89 5.63 -11.15
C TYR A 44 9.83 6.04 -10.11
N LYS A 45 10.23 6.75 -9.04
CA LYS A 45 9.29 7.31 -8.05
C LYS A 45 8.30 8.29 -8.69
N LYS A 46 8.78 9.16 -9.59
CA LYS A 46 7.93 10.08 -10.36
C LYS A 46 6.96 9.34 -11.29
N LYS A 47 7.37 8.24 -11.92
CA LYS A 47 6.51 7.37 -12.75
C LYS A 47 5.34 6.80 -11.92
N ILE A 48 5.60 6.31 -10.71
CA ILE A 48 4.52 5.81 -9.83
C ILE A 48 3.49 6.92 -9.52
N VAL A 49 3.93 8.15 -9.22
CA VAL A 49 3.03 9.31 -9.04
C VAL A 49 2.35 9.73 -10.35
N ALA A 50 3.04 9.58 -11.48
CA ALA A 50 2.49 9.88 -12.80
C ALA A 50 1.36 8.92 -13.18
N ASN A 51 1.34 7.68 -12.68
CA ASN A 51 0.30 6.68 -12.92
C ASN A 51 -1.04 6.96 -12.22
N TRP A 52 -1.02 7.69 -11.10
CA TRP A 52 -2.22 7.94 -10.27
C TRP A 52 -3.41 8.44 -11.08
N GLN A 53 -4.61 7.99 -10.67
CA GLN A 53 -5.85 8.48 -11.26
C GLN A 53 -5.97 10.00 -11.16
N ARG A 54 -6.46 10.60 -12.23
CA ARG A 54 -6.63 12.06 -12.37
C ARG A 54 -8.09 12.49 -12.35
N GLN A 55 -9.00 11.55 -12.50
CA GLN A 55 -10.43 11.78 -12.35
C GLN A 55 -10.77 12.07 -10.89
N ALA A 56 -11.61 13.09 -10.68
CA ALA A 56 -11.96 13.54 -9.34
C ALA A 56 -12.87 12.53 -8.60
N CYS A 57 -13.54 11.63 -9.31
CA CYS A 57 -14.42 10.62 -8.75
C CYS A 57 -14.05 9.22 -9.26
N VAL A 58 -14.20 8.20 -8.40
CA VAL A 58 -14.20 6.79 -8.79
C VAL A 58 -15.42 6.14 -8.15
N THR A 59 -16.25 5.50 -8.96
CA THR A 59 -17.50 4.86 -8.56
C THR A 59 -17.59 3.46 -9.15
N GLY A 60 -18.30 2.55 -8.51
CA GLY A 60 -18.53 1.20 -9.05
C GLY A 60 -19.46 0.35 -8.20
N LYS A 61 -19.90 -0.77 -8.76
CA LYS A 61 -20.50 -1.85 -7.97
C LYS A 61 -19.41 -2.54 -7.16
N MET A 62 -19.73 -2.87 -5.92
CA MET A 62 -18.80 -3.48 -4.97
C MET A 62 -19.38 -4.79 -4.46
N GLN A 63 -18.55 -5.83 -4.40
CA GLN A 63 -18.74 -6.98 -3.54
C GLN A 63 -17.80 -6.82 -2.35
N PHE A 64 -18.35 -6.66 -1.15
CA PHE A 64 -17.62 -6.53 0.10
C PHE A 64 -17.60 -7.87 0.82
N VAL A 65 -16.43 -8.29 1.28
CA VAL A 65 -16.26 -9.48 2.12
C VAL A 65 -15.55 -9.06 3.39
N LEU A 66 -16.19 -9.22 4.55
CA LEU A 66 -15.61 -9.00 5.87
C LEU A 66 -15.15 -10.33 6.46
N GLN A 67 -13.93 -10.39 6.97
CA GLN A 67 -13.42 -11.48 7.79
C GLN A 67 -13.21 -10.95 9.21
N ALA A 68 -13.97 -11.47 10.17
CA ALA A 68 -13.89 -11.07 11.58
C ALA A 68 -14.47 -12.19 12.48
N LYS A 69 -13.94 -12.33 13.70
CA LYS A 69 -14.37 -13.35 14.68
C LYS A 69 -14.45 -14.79 14.12
N GLY A 70 -13.53 -15.16 13.24
CA GLY A 70 -13.52 -16.48 12.58
C GLY A 70 -14.68 -16.72 11.60
N LYS A 71 -15.43 -15.67 11.22
CA LYS A 71 -16.53 -15.74 10.26
C LYS A 71 -16.23 -14.86 9.04
N GLU A 72 -16.70 -15.30 7.89
CA GLU A 72 -16.76 -14.50 6.68
C GLU A 72 -18.19 -13.99 6.45
N THR A 73 -18.35 -12.74 6.06
CA THR A 73 -19.65 -12.13 5.72
C THR A 73 -19.51 -11.40 4.38
N LYS A 74 -20.26 -11.84 3.38
CA LYS A 74 -20.27 -11.29 2.01
C LYS A 74 -21.54 -10.49 1.76
N VAL A 75 -21.40 -9.28 1.25
CA VAL A 75 -22.53 -8.37 0.94
C VAL A 75 -22.26 -7.57 -0.34
N GLY A 76 -23.29 -7.38 -1.16
CA GLY A 76 -23.22 -6.52 -2.34
C GLY A 76 -23.33 -5.04 -1.98
N GLY A 77 -22.98 -4.15 -2.90
CA GLY A 77 -22.94 -2.73 -2.58
C GLY A 77 -22.45 -1.82 -3.71
N GLN A 78 -22.11 -0.60 -3.32
CA GLN A 78 -21.49 0.40 -4.19
C GLN A 78 -20.29 1.04 -3.48
N LEU A 79 -19.21 1.23 -4.22
CA LEU A 79 -18.12 2.14 -3.86
C LEU A 79 -18.38 3.47 -4.57
N ARG A 80 -18.27 4.59 -3.86
CA ARG A 80 -18.24 5.93 -4.44
C ARG A 80 -17.18 6.75 -3.72
N MET A 81 -16.27 7.32 -4.47
CA MET A 81 -15.16 8.12 -3.93
C MET A 81 -15.08 9.42 -4.69
N LYS A 82 -14.80 10.51 -3.98
CA LYS A 82 -14.43 11.79 -4.56
C LYS A 82 -13.16 12.30 -3.90
N TYR A 83 -12.13 12.52 -4.69
CA TYR A 83 -10.78 12.78 -4.23
C TYR A 83 -10.71 14.07 -3.41
N GLY A 84 -10.19 13.96 -2.19
CA GLY A 84 -10.08 15.05 -1.22
C GLY A 84 -11.35 15.26 -0.36
N GLU A 85 -12.47 14.63 -0.71
CA GLU A 85 -13.77 14.86 -0.05
C GLU A 85 -14.31 13.66 0.70
N VAL A 86 -14.42 12.49 0.05
CA VAL A 86 -15.11 11.34 0.64
C VAL A 86 -14.74 10.00 0.01
N ILE A 87 -14.68 8.95 0.82
CA ILE A 87 -14.68 7.53 0.43
C ILE A 87 -15.91 6.89 1.06
N GLN A 88 -16.84 6.41 0.24
CA GLN A 88 -18.14 5.89 0.67
C GLN A 88 -18.36 4.46 0.17
N LEU A 89 -18.61 3.55 1.11
CA LEU A 89 -18.98 2.16 0.86
C LEU A 89 -20.41 1.96 1.35
N SER A 90 -21.36 1.78 0.42
CA SER A 90 -22.75 1.44 0.71
C SER A 90 -22.95 -0.06 0.55
N MET A 91 -23.50 -0.73 1.57
CA MET A 91 -23.77 -2.16 1.60
C MET A 91 -25.27 -2.39 1.49
N ALA A 92 -25.70 -3.29 0.60
CA ALA A 92 -27.09 -3.49 0.25
C ALA A 92 -27.50 -4.97 0.18
N VAL A 93 -28.75 -5.23 0.59
CA VAL A 93 -29.42 -6.54 0.52
C VAL A 93 -30.79 -6.33 -0.12
N LEU A 94 -31.11 -7.13 -1.14
CA LEU A 94 -32.35 -7.02 -1.93
C LEU A 94 -32.65 -5.59 -2.45
N GLY A 95 -31.60 -4.82 -2.76
CA GLY A 95 -31.71 -3.44 -3.26
C GLY A 95 -31.78 -2.34 -2.19
N PHE A 96 -31.96 -2.69 -0.91
CA PHE A 96 -32.01 -1.73 0.20
C PHE A 96 -30.63 -1.58 0.86
N GLU A 97 -30.23 -0.34 1.17
CA GLU A 97 -29.01 -0.08 1.97
C GLU A 97 -29.22 -0.62 3.39
N VAL A 98 -28.38 -1.58 3.79
CA VAL A 98 -28.35 -2.15 5.15
C VAL A 98 -27.26 -1.52 6.02
N GLY A 99 -26.23 -0.93 5.40
CA GLY A 99 -25.19 -0.19 6.12
C GLY A 99 -24.34 0.68 5.21
N ARG A 100 -23.58 1.58 5.84
CA ARG A 100 -22.71 2.55 5.15
C ARG A 100 -21.44 2.80 5.96
N LEU A 101 -20.30 2.83 5.27
CA LEU A 101 -19.04 3.37 5.78
C LEU A 101 -18.70 4.61 4.98
N GLU A 102 -18.34 5.70 5.65
CA GLU A 102 -17.97 6.96 5.03
C GLU A 102 -16.74 7.53 5.74
N PHE A 103 -15.69 7.81 4.97
CA PHE A 103 -14.46 8.45 5.44
C PHE A 103 -14.34 9.81 4.76
N THR A 104 -14.16 10.88 5.52
CA THR A 104 -13.97 12.24 5.02
C THR A 104 -12.78 12.88 5.73
N PRO A 105 -12.30 14.08 5.32
CA PRO A 105 -11.29 14.83 6.09
C PRO A 105 -11.67 15.11 7.54
N GLN A 106 -12.96 15.14 7.88
CA GLN A 106 -13.46 15.42 9.24
C GLN A 106 -13.47 14.18 10.14
N GLY A 107 -13.51 12.96 9.57
CA GLY A 107 -13.54 11.73 10.35
C GLY A 107 -14.21 10.55 9.65
N VAL A 108 -14.74 9.64 10.46
CA VAL A 108 -15.41 8.41 10.04
C VAL A 108 -16.87 8.46 10.47
N LEU A 109 -17.77 8.06 9.56
CA LEU A 109 -19.18 7.82 9.81
C LEU A 109 -19.52 6.38 9.44
N ILE A 110 -20.04 5.62 10.40
CA ILE A 110 -20.54 4.25 10.21
C ILE A 110 -22.03 4.26 10.49
N ILE A 111 -22.85 3.78 9.56
CA ILE A 111 -24.30 3.66 9.75
C ILE A 111 -24.73 2.21 9.60
N ASP A 112 -25.49 1.75 10.57
CA ASP A 112 -26.22 0.48 10.58
C ASP A 112 -27.70 0.80 10.40
N ARG A 113 -28.23 0.53 9.19
CA ARG A 113 -29.61 0.82 8.81
C ARG A 113 -30.59 -0.14 9.45
N VAL A 114 -30.15 -1.37 9.71
CA VAL A 114 -30.97 -2.44 10.30
C VAL A 114 -31.29 -2.12 11.75
N ASN A 115 -30.28 -1.82 12.56
CA ASN A 115 -30.44 -1.50 13.99
C ASN A 115 -30.67 0.00 14.26
N LYS A 116 -30.83 0.82 13.22
CA LYS A 116 -31.03 2.28 13.29
C LYS A 116 -30.03 2.95 14.24
N GLN A 117 -28.75 2.68 14.03
CA GLN A 117 -27.68 3.24 14.84
C GLN A 117 -26.52 3.72 13.99
N TYR A 118 -25.70 4.61 14.53
CA TYR A 118 -24.51 5.11 13.84
C TYR A 118 -23.38 5.43 14.82
N VAL A 119 -22.19 5.57 14.28
CA VAL A 119 -21.00 6.10 14.94
C VAL A 119 -20.48 7.26 14.11
N ARG A 120 -20.11 8.35 14.77
CA ARG A 120 -19.26 9.41 14.21
C ARG A 120 -18.03 9.56 15.12
N ALA A 121 -16.84 9.67 14.53
CA ALA A 121 -15.60 9.90 15.27
C ALA A 121 -14.57 10.61 14.40
N ALA A 122 -13.76 11.50 14.97
CA ALA A 122 -12.57 11.99 14.32
C ALA A 122 -11.45 10.93 14.38
N TYR A 123 -10.50 10.99 13.45
CA TYR A 123 -9.32 10.10 13.46
C TYR A 123 -8.47 10.22 14.73
N THR A 124 -8.53 11.38 15.38
CA THR A 124 -7.90 11.65 16.67
C THR A 124 -8.54 10.92 17.83
N ASP A 125 -9.84 10.60 17.76
CA ASP A 125 -10.58 10.04 18.89
C ASP A 125 -10.29 8.54 18.98
N LEU A 126 -10.18 7.90 17.81
CA LEU A 126 -9.82 6.50 17.63
C LEU A 126 -8.37 6.27 18.03
N SER A 127 -8.17 5.75 19.24
CA SER A 127 -6.85 5.52 19.86
C SER A 127 -5.84 4.82 18.95
N PHE A 128 -6.25 3.79 18.19
CA PHE A 128 -5.37 3.09 17.25
C PHE A 128 -4.94 3.95 16.04
N LEU A 129 -5.86 4.70 15.42
CA LEU A 129 -5.55 5.59 14.28
C LEU A 129 -4.69 6.78 14.73
N ARG A 130 -5.01 7.37 15.89
CA ARG A 130 -4.21 8.42 16.55
C ARG A 130 -2.77 7.96 16.79
N GLN A 131 -2.59 6.75 17.33
CA GLN A 131 -1.25 6.19 17.55
C GLN A 131 -0.52 5.89 16.24
N ALA A 132 -1.22 5.42 15.21
CA ALA A 132 -0.67 5.13 13.89
C ALA A 132 -0.43 6.37 13.01
N ARG A 133 -0.96 7.55 13.39
CA ARG A 133 -1.06 8.75 12.54
C ARG A 133 -1.71 8.47 11.19
N ILE A 134 -2.69 7.57 11.16
CA ILE A 134 -3.51 7.31 9.97
C ILE A 134 -4.59 8.37 9.92
N ASP A 135 -4.49 9.25 8.94
CA ASP A 135 -5.46 10.29 8.63
C ASP A 135 -6.25 9.94 7.36
N PHE A 136 -7.16 10.84 6.95
CA PHE A 136 -7.88 10.69 5.69
C PHE A 136 -6.96 10.60 4.46
N ASN A 137 -5.79 11.26 4.46
CA ASN A 137 -4.87 11.23 3.32
C ASN A 137 -4.27 9.83 3.12
N ALA A 138 -3.85 9.18 4.21
CA ALA A 138 -3.37 7.80 4.18
C ALA A 138 -4.45 6.81 3.73
N LEU A 139 -5.69 6.95 4.24
CA LEU A 139 -6.81 6.12 3.79
C LEU A 139 -7.14 6.36 2.31
N GLN A 140 -7.19 7.61 1.86
CA GLN A 140 -7.42 7.93 0.46
C GLN A 140 -6.35 7.33 -0.44
N ALA A 141 -5.07 7.44 -0.08
CA ALA A 141 -4.01 6.83 -0.86
C ALA A 141 -4.13 5.30 -0.96
N LEU A 142 -4.54 4.62 0.12
CA LEU A 142 -4.83 3.18 0.12
C LEU A 142 -6.00 2.82 -0.81
N PHE A 143 -7.09 3.58 -0.78
CA PHE A 143 -8.22 3.33 -1.68
C PHE A 143 -7.96 3.72 -3.14
N TRP A 144 -7.00 4.62 -3.40
CA TRP A 144 -6.71 5.16 -4.75
C TRP A 144 -5.45 4.60 -5.41
N ASN A 145 -4.78 3.60 -4.80
CA ASN A 145 -3.52 3.01 -5.27
C ASN A 145 -2.38 4.04 -5.38
N GLN A 146 -2.17 4.83 -4.33
CA GLN A 146 -1.17 5.91 -4.30
C GLN A 146 -0.08 5.66 -3.25
N LEU A 147 1.13 6.15 -3.53
CA LEU A 147 2.15 6.27 -2.48
C LEU A 147 1.69 7.34 -1.50
N PHE A 148 1.98 7.17 -0.21
CA PHE A 148 1.72 8.18 0.80
C PHE A 148 2.83 8.27 1.82
N TYR A 149 2.98 9.45 2.41
CA TYR A 149 3.75 9.66 3.63
C TYR A 149 2.75 10.10 4.73
N PRO A 150 2.67 9.42 5.89
CA PRO A 150 1.68 9.74 6.92
C PRO A 150 1.73 11.19 7.40
N GLY A 151 0.59 11.89 7.36
CA GLY A 151 0.48 13.29 7.75
C GLY A 151 1.10 14.29 6.76
N GLN A 152 1.39 13.88 5.52
CA GLN A 152 1.78 14.77 4.42
C GLN A 152 0.72 14.72 3.31
N ARG A 153 0.32 15.91 2.83
CA ARG A 153 -0.66 16.04 1.73
C ARG A 153 -0.01 15.98 0.35
N ASP A 154 1.16 16.58 0.21
CA ASP A 154 1.94 16.52 -1.03
C ASP A 154 3.04 15.46 -0.90
N VAL A 155 2.80 14.33 -1.55
CA VAL A 155 3.75 13.20 -1.61
C VAL A 155 4.89 13.48 -2.59
N ALA A 156 4.66 14.30 -3.62
CA ALA A 156 5.68 14.64 -4.61
C ALA A 156 6.84 15.42 -3.96
N ALA A 157 6.52 16.32 -3.03
CA ALA A 157 7.48 17.05 -2.21
C ALA A 157 8.35 16.16 -1.29
N VAL A 158 7.95 14.92 -1.01
CA VAL A 158 8.63 14.01 -0.08
C VAL A 158 9.12 12.69 -0.70
N LEU A 159 9.14 12.57 -2.04
CA LEU A 159 9.63 11.36 -2.74
C LEU A 159 11.08 10.99 -2.39
N SER A 160 11.91 11.96 -2.01
CA SER A 160 13.28 11.74 -1.54
C SER A 160 13.35 10.90 -0.25
N ARG A 161 12.31 10.92 0.59
CA ARG A 161 12.24 10.18 1.87
C ARG A 161 12.03 8.68 1.69
N PHE A 162 11.47 8.26 0.56
CA PHE A 162 11.27 6.85 0.24
C PHE A 162 12.62 6.22 -0.15
N ARG A 163 13.08 5.26 0.64
CA ARG A 163 14.23 4.41 0.25
C ARG A 163 13.77 3.42 -0.81
N TYR A 164 14.60 3.20 -1.82
CA TYR A 164 14.35 2.25 -2.91
C TYR A 164 15.21 1.00 -2.71
N GLU A 165 14.58 -0.15 -2.92
CA GLU A 165 15.17 -1.49 -2.90
C GLU A 165 14.73 -2.17 -4.20
N ASP A 166 15.68 -2.61 -5.02
CA ASP A 166 15.38 -3.38 -6.24
C ASP A 166 15.07 -4.84 -5.88
N ALA A 167 14.05 -5.40 -6.52
CA ALA A 167 13.62 -6.78 -6.38
C ALA A 167 13.23 -7.39 -7.76
N GLY A 168 13.88 -6.92 -8.84
CA GLY A 168 13.69 -7.40 -10.20
C GLY A 168 12.37 -6.91 -10.81
N ASN A 169 11.42 -7.82 -11.03
CA ASN A 169 10.10 -7.49 -11.57
C ASN A 169 9.28 -6.59 -10.61
N TYR A 170 9.72 -6.50 -9.36
CA TYR A 170 9.20 -5.56 -8.37
C TYR A 170 10.30 -4.63 -7.87
N ALA A 171 9.89 -3.48 -7.35
CA ALA A 171 10.68 -2.67 -6.45
C ALA A 171 9.98 -2.55 -5.10
N VAL A 172 10.73 -2.23 -4.05
CA VAL A 172 10.15 -1.83 -2.77
C VAL A 172 10.57 -0.41 -2.42
N LEU A 173 9.57 0.45 -2.24
CA LEU A 173 9.75 1.76 -1.62
C LEU A 173 9.46 1.65 -0.12
N SER A 174 10.31 2.20 0.73
CA SER A 174 10.12 2.11 2.19
C SER A 174 10.33 3.43 2.93
N LEU A 175 9.53 3.63 3.97
CA LEU A 175 9.65 4.72 4.94
C LEU A 175 10.12 4.14 6.28
N SER A 176 11.24 4.69 6.76
CA SER A 176 11.91 4.27 8.01
C SER A 176 12.20 5.44 8.96
N ASP A 177 11.87 6.66 8.55
CA ASP A 177 11.97 7.91 9.33
C ASP A 177 10.63 8.34 9.97
N THR A 178 9.57 7.55 9.76
CA THR A 178 8.27 7.64 10.42
C THR A 178 8.37 7.24 11.91
N PRO A 179 7.74 7.94 12.88
CA PRO A 179 8.09 7.74 14.30
C PRO A 179 7.78 6.36 14.91
N LYS A 180 6.61 5.76 14.59
CA LYS A 180 6.10 4.55 15.27
C LYS A 180 5.94 3.32 14.39
N LEU A 181 5.71 3.54 13.09
CA LEU A 181 5.40 2.51 12.11
C LEU A 181 6.44 2.52 11.01
N ASN A 182 6.69 1.36 10.42
CA ASN A 182 7.41 1.21 9.15
C ASN A 182 6.37 1.07 8.04
N TYR A 183 6.69 1.56 6.84
CA TYR A 183 5.87 1.38 5.65
C TYR A 183 6.73 0.78 4.53
N ARG A 184 6.23 -0.27 3.87
CA ARG A 184 6.80 -0.84 2.64
C ARG A 184 5.74 -0.85 1.56
N PHE A 185 6.07 -0.34 0.39
CA PHE A 185 5.23 -0.31 -0.81
C PHE A 185 5.91 -1.17 -1.86
N THR A 186 5.36 -2.35 -2.17
CA THR A 186 5.83 -3.21 -3.26
C THR A 186 5.13 -2.78 -4.54
N THR A 187 5.92 -2.42 -5.55
CA THR A 187 5.47 -1.90 -6.83
C THR A 187 5.99 -2.76 -7.97
N GLN A 188 5.19 -2.96 -9.02
CA GLN A 188 5.68 -3.52 -10.28
C GLN A 188 6.72 -2.57 -10.92
N THR A 189 7.83 -3.11 -11.41
CA THR A 189 8.89 -2.29 -12.04
C THR A 189 8.48 -1.80 -13.44
N GLU A 190 7.85 -2.67 -14.24
CA GLU A 190 7.44 -2.39 -15.62
C GLU A 190 6.30 -1.38 -15.70
N GLU A 191 5.24 -1.53 -14.91
CA GLU A 191 4.09 -0.62 -14.94
C GLU A 191 4.26 0.55 -13.97
N GLY A 192 4.90 0.35 -12.81
CA GLY A 192 4.94 1.34 -11.72
C GLY A 192 3.63 1.42 -10.93
N LEU A 193 2.88 0.31 -10.84
CA LEU A 193 1.67 0.19 -10.03
C LEU A 193 2.01 -0.38 -8.65
N ILE A 194 1.23 -0.06 -7.62
CA ILE A 194 1.45 -0.58 -6.26
C ILE A 194 0.66 -1.87 -6.10
N ASN A 195 1.32 -3.01 -5.87
CA ASN A 195 0.67 -4.30 -5.64
C ASN A 195 0.42 -4.57 -4.16
N ARG A 196 1.25 -4.02 -3.27
CA ARG A 196 1.11 -4.21 -1.82
C ARG A 196 1.64 -3.04 -1.01
N VAL A 197 0.96 -2.71 0.09
CA VAL A 197 1.45 -1.84 1.17
C VAL A 197 1.45 -2.66 2.46
N GLU A 198 2.58 -2.67 3.17
CA GLU A 198 2.72 -3.32 4.47
C GLU A 198 3.10 -2.27 5.52
N VAL A 199 2.35 -2.27 6.64
CA VAL A 199 2.51 -1.33 7.74
C VAL A 199 2.72 -2.12 9.03
N SER A 200 3.87 -1.94 9.68
CA SER A 200 4.24 -2.71 10.88
C SER A 200 4.76 -1.80 12.01
N GLY A 201 4.61 -2.26 13.25
CA GLY A 201 5.20 -1.61 14.42
C GLY A 201 6.73 -1.56 14.35
N LYS A 202 7.32 -0.46 14.82
CA LYS A 202 8.78 -0.37 15.03
C LYS A 202 9.26 -1.07 16.30
N THR A 203 8.39 -1.21 17.29
CA THR A 203 8.73 -1.66 18.65
C THR A 203 7.62 -2.56 19.20
N GLY A 204 7.90 -3.86 19.33
CA GLY A 204 6.96 -4.84 19.87
C GLY A 204 5.77 -5.17 18.94
N GLY A 205 5.09 -6.28 19.27
CA GLY A 205 3.98 -6.82 18.48
C GLY A 205 4.42 -7.72 17.32
N LYS A 206 3.52 -8.62 16.91
CA LYS A 206 3.59 -9.38 15.64
C LYS A 206 2.59 -8.86 14.61
N GLU A 207 1.79 -7.87 15.01
CA GLU A 207 0.69 -7.30 14.26
C GLU A 207 1.19 -6.38 13.15
N SER A 208 0.68 -6.59 11.94
CA SER A 208 0.92 -5.70 10.80
C SER A 208 -0.32 -5.64 9.92
N LEU A 209 -0.55 -4.47 9.32
CA LEU A 209 -1.56 -4.29 8.29
C LEU A 209 -0.93 -4.54 6.92
N GLU A 210 -1.56 -5.39 6.13
CA GLU A 210 -1.28 -5.57 4.71
C GLU A 210 -2.47 -5.05 3.91
N TRP A 211 -2.20 -4.21 2.92
CA TRP A 211 -3.14 -3.84 1.88
C TRP A 211 -2.61 -4.33 0.53
N SER A 212 -3.34 -5.18 -0.17
CA SER A 212 -2.96 -5.70 -1.49
C SER A 212 -3.94 -5.28 -2.58
N TYR A 213 -3.42 -5.14 -3.80
CA TYR A 213 -4.15 -4.74 -5.00
C TYR A 213 -3.96 -5.78 -6.10
N ASP A 214 -5.03 -6.07 -6.83
CA ASP A 214 -5.02 -7.06 -7.93
C ASP A 214 -6.07 -6.69 -9.00
N ARG A 215 -6.01 -7.37 -10.15
CA ARG A 215 -6.87 -7.17 -11.33
C ARG A 215 -7.00 -5.70 -11.69
N PHE A 216 -5.89 -5.08 -12.09
CA PHE A 216 -5.89 -3.72 -12.62
C PHE A 216 -6.66 -3.66 -13.94
N VAL A 217 -7.58 -2.70 -14.05
CA VAL A 217 -8.38 -2.43 -15.26
C VAL A 217 -8.17 -1.00 -15.72
N GLN A 218 -8.43 -0.73 -17.00
CA GLN A 218 -8.41 0.62 -17.54
C GLN A 218 -9.63 1.41 -17.04
N LEU A 219 -9.36 2.58 -16.48
CA LEU A 219 -10.32 3.60 -16.06
C LEU A 219 -9.75 4.95 -16.48
N ASP A 220 -10.38 5.60 -17.46
CA ASP A 220 -9.95 6.89 -18.05
C ASP A 220 -8.48 6.91 -18.50
N GLY A 221 -8.09 5.92 -19.31
CA GLY A 221 -6.73 5.80 -19.87
C GLY A 221 -5.63 5.47 -18.84
N ARG A 222 -6.02 5.09 -17.62
CA ARG A 222 -5.13 4.80 -16.49
C ARG A 222 -5.55 3.51 -15.81
N PHE A 223 -4.59 2.78 -15.24
CA PHE A 223 -4.91 1.58 -14.49
C PHE A 223 -5.52 1.92 -13.12
N PHE A 224 -6.53 1.14 -12.71
CA PHE A 224 -7.11 1.17 -11.38
C PHE A 224 -7.37 -0.27 -10.90
N PRO A 225 -7.05 -0.63 -9.64
CA PRO A 225 -7.25 -1.99 -9.17
C PRO A 225 -8.73 -2.28 -8.94
N SER A 226 -9.24 -3.33 -9.60
CA SER A 226 -10.60 -3.82 -9.35
C SER A 226 -10.70 -4.74 -8.14
N VAL A 227 -9.56 -5.21 -7.60
CA VAL A 227 -9.50 -5.90 -6.30
C VAL A 227 -8.64 -5.11 -5.33
N MET A 228 -9.16 -4.92 -4.12
CA MET A 228 -8.43 -4.41 -2.97
C MET A 228 -8.66 -5.35 -1.80
N GLN A 229 -7.65 -5.58 -0.96
CA GLN A 229 -7.81 -6.39 0.24
C GLN A 229 -6.95 -5.87 1.37
N CYS A 230 -7.57 -5.65 2.53
CA CYS A 230 -6.90 -5.31 3.78
C CYS A 230 -6.90 -6.54 4.70
N ARG A 231 -5.74 -6.90 5.25
CA ARG A 231 -5.58 -7.95 6.27
C ARG A 231 -4.80 -7.41 7.46
N VAL A 232 -5.15 -7.85 8.66
CA VAL A 232 -4.31 -7.71 9.85
C VAL A 232 -3.64 -9.05 10.14
N LYS A 233 -2.32 -9.11 9.95
CA LYS A 233 -1.47 -10.25 10.31
C LYS A 233 -1.18 -10.23 11.82
N GLY A 234 -0.67 -11.34 12.37
CA GLY A 234 -0.23 -11.43 13.77
C GLY A 234 -1.32 -11.69 14.81
N LEU A 235 -2.60 -11.54 14.44
CA LEU A 235 -3.74 -11.86 15.30
C LEU A 235 -4.04 -13.37 15.32
N SER A 236 -4.63 -13.85 16.42
CA SER A 236 -5.06 -15.26 16.58
C SER A 236 -6.23 -15.71 15.68
N GLN A 237 -6.86 -14.77 14.98
CA GLN A 237 -7.96 -15.01 14.04
C GLN A 237 -7.77 -14.06 12.84
N PRO A 238 -8.12 -14.46 11.60
CA PRO A 238 -8.12 -13.55 10.47
C PRO A 238 -9.06 -12.36 10.71
N VAL A 239 -8.52 -11.16 10.57
CA VAL A 239 -9.28 -9.90 10.56
C VAL A 239 -8.91 -9.12 9.30
N GLY A 240 -9.92 -8.70 8.54
CA GLY A 240 -9.69 -7.98 7.30
C GLY A 240 -10.96 -7.81 6.47
N PHE A 241 -10.81 -7.21 5.29
CA PHE A 241 -11.87 -7.16 4.29
C PHE A 241 -11.29 -7.23 2.88
N SER A 242 -12.09 -7.66 1.91
CA SER A 242 -11.80 -7.48 0.48
C SER A 242 -12.94 -6.75 -0.23
N LEU A 243 -12.55 -6.00 -1.26
CA LEU A 243 -13.40 -5.30 -2.21
C LEU A 243 -13.14 -5.94 -3.58
N GLU A 244 -14.19 -6.42 -4.22
CA GLU A 244 -14.19 -6.72 -5.65
C GLU A 244 -15.11 -5.72 -6.35
N LEU A 245 -14.53 -4.95 -7.27
CA LEU A 245 -15.17 -3.83 -7.95
C LEU A 245 -15.52 -4.20 -9.38
N SER A 246 -16.69 -3.76 -9.85
CA SER A 246 -17.13 -3.94 -11.23
C SER A 246 -17.92 -2.73 -11.70
N ARG A 247 -17.98 -2.51 -13.02
CA ARG A 247 -18.60 -1.32 -13.63
C ARG A 247 -18.00 -0.03 -13.05
N LEU A 248 -16.67 0.06 -13.06
CA LEU A 248 -15.95 1.25 -12.62
C LEU A 248 -16.23 2.41 -13.60
N ASP A 249 -16.50 3.59 -13.05
CA ASP A 249 -16.84 4.82 -13.77
C ASP A 249 -16.47 6.04 -12.92
N ASN A 250 -16.29 7.21 -13.55
CA ASN A 250 -15.84 8.45 -12.92
C ASN A 250 -16.99 9.44 -12.65
N ASN A 251 -18.23 8.96 -12.61
CA ASN A 251 -19.42 9.79 -12.43
C ASN A 251 -19.42 10.57 -11.09
N GLY A 252 -19.44 11.89 -11.18
CA GLY A 252 -19.52 12.81 -10.02
C GLY A 252 -20.92 13.27 -9.63
N LYS A 253 -21.99 12.83 -10.31
CA LYS A 253 -23.38 13.28 -10.07
C LYS A 253 -24.04 12.55 -8.89
N TRP A 254 -23.57 12.80 -7.67
CA TRP A 254 -24.12 12.25 -6.43
C TRP A 254 -23.79 13.12 -5.20
N SER A 255 -24.57 12.97 -4.11
CA SER A 255 -24.30 13.68 -2.85
C SER A 255 -23.12 13.07 -2.11
N THR A 256 -22.09 13.88 -1.85
CA THR A 256 -20.91 13.51 -1.08
C THR A 256 -21.13 13.55 0.44
N GLN A 257 -22.24 14.13 0.90
CA GLN A 257 -22.59 14.25 2.31
C GLN A 257 -23.71 13.27 2.70
N THR A 258 -23.51 12.53 3.78
CA THR A 258 -24.56 11.72 4.41
C THR A 258 -25.18 12.43 5.62
N THR A 259 -26.43 12.89 5.46
CA THR A 259 -27.25 13.33 6.60
C THR A 259 -27.84 12.11 7.33
N VAL A 260 -27.65 12.05 8.64
CA VAL A 260 -28.23 11.00 9.50
C VAL A 260 -29.58 11.48 10.03
N SER A 261 -30.62 10.64 9.92
CA SER A 261 -31.94 10.97 10.47
C SER A 261 -31.92 10.89 12.01
N SER A 262 -32.62 11.81 12.68
CA SER A 262 -32.86 11.81 14.13
C SER A 262 -33.48 10.52 14.69
N ARG A 263 -34.01 9.64 13.83
CA ARG A 263 -34.48 8.30 14.18
C ARG A 263 -33.36 7.29 14.45
N TYR A 264 -32.09 7.67 14.27
CA TYR A 264 -30.92 6.82 14.50
C TYR A 264 -30.24 7.17 15.83
N ARG A 265 -29.85 6.14 16.58
CA ARG A 265 -29.13 6.30 17.85
C ARG A 265 -27.62 6.36 17.61
N GLU A 266 -26.98 7.43 18.05
CA GLU A 266 -25.52 7.50 18.09
C GLU A 266 -24.95 6.52 19.12
N ARG A 267 -23.81 5.93 18.80
CA ARG A 267 -23.04 5.00 19.63
C ARG A 267 -21.61 5.50 19.76
N ASN A 268 -20.93 5.08 20.81
CA ASN A 268 -19.50 5.32 20.95
C ASN A 268 -18.72 4.47 19.93
N ALA A 269 -17.71 5.07 19.30
CA ALA A 269 -16.91 4.44 18.27
C ALA A 269 -16.00 3.32 18.80
N GLU A 270 -15.35 3.55 19.95
CA GLU A 270 -14.49 2.56 20.59
C GLU A 270 -15.32 1.38 21.11
N GLU A 271 -16.53 1.60 21.63
CA GLU A 271 -17.44 0.50 21.99
C GLU A 271 -17.80 -0.41 20.80
N LEU A 272 -18.12 0.16 19.63
CA LEU A 272 -18.42 -0.66 18.45
C LEU A 272 -17.16 -1.38 17.93
N LEU A 273 -16.01 -0.72 17.90
CA LEU A 273 -14.75 -1.35 17.49
C LEU A 273 -14.34 -2.47 18.44
N GLN A 274 -14.46 -2.26 19.76
CA GLN A 274 -14.24 -3.31 20.76
C GLN A 274 -15.20 -4.48 20.55
N ARG A 275 -16.50 -4.25 20.28
CA ARG A 275 -17.45 -5.33 19.99
C ARG A 275 -17.14 -6.11 18.71
N LEU A 276 -16.54 -5.46 17.70
CA LEU A 276 -16.11 -6.12 16.46
C LEU A 276 -14.82 -6.95 16.66
N LEU A 277 -13.92 -6.49 17.52
CA LEU A 277 -12.60 -7.10 17.75
C LEU A 277 -12.55 -8.06 18.95
N SER A 278 -13.48 -7.95 19.90
CA SER A 278 -13.59 -8.89 21.02
C SER A 278 -13.94 -10.28 20.51
N ARG A 279 -13.59 -11.32 21.28
CA ARG A 279 -14.12 -12.66 21.07
C ARG A 279 -15.66 -12.65 21.17
#